data_AF-A0A5Q0EIM2-F1
#
_entry.id   AF-A0A5Q0EIM2-F1
#
_cell.length_a   1.000
_cell.length_b   1.000
_cell.length_c   1.000
_cell.angle_alpha   90.00
_cell.angle_beta   90.00
_cell.angle_gamma   90.00
#
_symmetry.space_group_name_H-M   'P 1'
#
loop_
_entity.id
_entity.type
_entity.pdbx_description
1 polymer ?
#
loop_
_entity_poly.entity_id
_entity_poly.type
_entity_poly.pdbx_seq_one_letter_code
_entity_poly.pdbx_strand_id
1 'polypeptide(L)' 'MSLNELIPELGALSHADKYQLVQIILQQLAEEEGIALQEQPTTAEVFDPQAYFGVTQHGRQELEYNLKAMR' A
#
# COMPACT_ATOMS: atom_id res chain seq x y z
N MET A 1 20.35 17.61 -21.93
CA MET A 1 20.64 16.40 -21.14
C MET A 1 20.06 15.22 -21.87
N SER A 2 20.84 14.17 -22.06
CA SER A 2 20.38 12.92 -22.67
C SER A 2 19.96 11.92 -21.59
N LEU A 3 19.08 10.98 -21.95
CA LEU A 3 18.62 9.93 -21.02
C LEU A 3 19.80 9.13 -20.42
N ASN A 4 20.89 8.98 -21.18
CA ASN A 4 22.10 8.28 -20.77
C ASN A 4 22.89 9.01 -19.67
N GLU A 5 22.70 10.33 -19.54
CA GLU A 5 23.30 11.14 -18.47
C GLU A 5 22.44 11.12 -17.20
N LEU A 6 21.13 10.82 -17.33
CA LEU A 6 20.18 10.80 -16.22
C LEU A 6 20.18 9.46 -15.46
N ILE A 7 20.36 8.34 -16.16
CA ILE A 7 20.32 6.99 -15.57
C ILE A 7 21.32 6.81 -14.40
N PRO A 8 22.58 7.28 -14.48
CA PRO A 8 23.53 7.15 -13.37
C PRO A 8 23.11 7.95 -12.12
N GLU A 9 22.54 9.14 -12.31
CA GLU A 9 22.04 10.00 -11.22
C GLU A 9 20.84 9.38 -10.51
N LEU A 10 19.96 8.70 -11.26
CA LEU A 10 18.86 7.93 -10.70
C LEU A 10 19.37 6.74 -9.88
N GLY A 11 20.57 6.22 -10.16
CA GLY A 11 21.19 5.13 -9.41
C GLY A 11 21.37 5.44 -7.92
N ALA A 12 21.68 6.70 -7.59
CA ALA A 12 21.89 7.18 -6.23
C ALA A 12 20.60 7.37 -5.41
N LEU A 13 19.43 7.39 -6.06
CA LEU A 13 18.15 7.52 -5.39
C LEU A 13 17.76 6.27 -4.59
N SER A 14 17.00 6.46 -3.52
CA SER A 14 16.41 5.34 -2.79
C SER A 14 15.42 4.58 -3.66
N HIS A 15 15.10 3.33 -3.28
CA HIS A 15 14.09 2.55 -4.01
C HIS A 15 12.71 3.24 -4.03
N ALA A 16 12.34 3.92 -2.95
CA ALA A 16 11.08 4.66 -2.87
C ALA A 16 11.07 5.85 -3.85
N ASP A 17 12.17 6.61 -3.90
CA ASP A 17 12.28 7.76 -4.81
C ASP A 17 12.28 7.33 -6.28
N LYS A 18 12.96 6.22 -6.60
CA LYS A 18 12.92 5.61 -7.95
C LYS A 18 11.50 5.22 -8.33
N TYR A 19 10.78 4.58 -7.40
CA TYR A 19 9.41 4.16 -7.62
C TYR A 19 8.48 5.35 -7.86
N GLN A 20 8.60 6.40 -7.04
CA GLN A 20 7.81 7.62 -7.18
C GLN A 20 8.10 8.34 -8.50
N LEU A 21 9.38 8.41 -8.92
CA LEU A 21 9.75 9.00 -10.20
C LEU A 21 9.13 8.24 -11.39
N VAL A 22 9.16 6.89 -11.36
CA VAL A 22 8.51 6.08 -12.40
C VAL A 22 7.00 6.32 -12.43
N GLN A 23 6.34 6.41 -11.27
CA GLN A 23 4.91 6.74 -11.24
C GLN A 23 4.61 8.10 -11.87
N ILE A 24 5.40 9.12 -11.57
CA ILE A 24 5.24 10.46 -12.16
C ILE A 24 5.40 10.42 -13.69
N ILE A 25 6.41 9.71 -14.19
CA ILE A 25 6.64 9.59 -15.64
C ILE A 25 5.48 8.86 -16.32
N LEU A 26 4.98 7.77 -15.72
CA LEU A 26 3.84 7.02 -16.26
C LEU A 26 2.55 7.86 -16.25
N GLN A 27 2.34 8.67 -15.21
CA GLN A 27 1.22 9.60 -15.12
C GLN A 27 1.27 10.62 -16.27
N GLN A 28 2.42 11.25 -16.49
CA GLN A 28 2.63 12.23 -17.55
C GLN A 28 2.41 11.63 -18.94
N LEU A 29 2.97 10.43 -19.19
CA LEU A 29 2.79 9.77 -20.49
C LEU A 29 1.33 9.39 -20.75
N ALA A 30 0.60 8.96 -19.71
CA ALA A 30 -0.81 8.67 -19.85
C ALA A 30 -1.65 9.92 -20.15
N GLU A 31 -1.32 11.06 -19.52
CA GLU A 31 -1.96 12.35 -19.83
C GLU A 31 -1.71 12.77 -21.29
N GLU A 32 -0.48 12.62 -21.78
CA GLU A 32 -0.11 12.93 -23.17
C GLU A 32 -0.86 12.06 -24.19
N GLU A 33 -1.02 10.77 -23.89
CA GLU A 33 -1.70 9.79 -24.75
C GLU A 33 -3.24 9.80 -24.57
N GLY A 34 -3.77 10.66 -23.68
CA GLY A 34 -5.20 10.70 -23.36
C GLY A 34 -5.71 9.43 -22.68
N ILE A 35 -4.82 8.65 -22.07
CA ILE A 35 -5.14 7.44 -21.32
C ILE A 35 -5.62 7.88 -19.94
N ALA A 36 -6.91 7.69 -19.67
CA ALA A 36 -7.44 7.82 -18.33
C ALA A 36 -6.85 6.70 -17.46
N LEU A 37 -5.79 7.01 -16.72
CA LEU A 37 -5.38 6.17 -15.61
C LEU A 37 -6.54 6.17 -14.62
N GLN A 38 -7.19 5.02 -14.46
CA GLN A 38 -8.11 4.84 -13.35
C GLN A 38 -7.31 5.16 -12.09
N GLU A 39 -7.73 6.20 -11.37
CA GLU A 39 -7.24 6.47 -10.02
C GLU A 39 -7.30 5.12 -9.30
N GLN A 40 -6.14 4.60 -8.88
CA GLN A 40 -6.13 3.44 -8.01
C GLN A 40 -7.15 3.74 -6.92
N PRO A 41 -8.10 2.84 -6.64
CA PRO A 41 -9.05 3.10 -5.58
C PRO A 41 -8.23 3.44 -4.34
N THR A 42 -8.30 4.71 -3.91
CA THR A 42 -7.79 5.18 -2.63
C THR A 42 -8.67 4.63 -1.53
N THR A 43 -8.98 3.34 -1.58
CA THR A 43 -9.37 2.57 -0.43
C THR A 43 -8.07 2.21 0.28
N ALA A 44 -7.44 3.23 0.87
CA ALA A 44 -7.11 3.04 2.28
C ALA A 44 -8.48 2.87 2.95
N GLU A 45 -9.04 1.66 2.92
CA GLU A 45 -10.08 1.30 3.87
C GLU A 45 -9.48 1.69 5.21
N VAL A 46 -10.07 2.71 5.84
CA VAL A 46 -9.71 3.09 7.20
C VAL A 46 -9.90 1.81 7.98
N PHE A 47 -8.80 1.18 8.36
CA PHE A 47 -8.84 -0.09 9.06
C PHE A 47 -9.70 0.11 10.29
N ASP A 48 -10.91 -0.45 10.27
CA ASP A 48 -11.84 -0.38 11.40
C ASP A 48 -11.56 -1.60 12.29
N PRO A 49 -10.87 -1.41 13.43
CA PRO A 49 -10.55 -2.51 14.32
C PRO A 49 -11.83 -3.12 14.91
N GLN A 50 -12.93 -2.37 14.99
CA GLN A 50 -14.18 -2.86 15.56
C GLN A 50 -14.91 -3.78 14.58
N ALA A 51 -14.85 -3.48 13.28
CA ALA A 51 -15.31 -4.38 12.23
C ALA A 51 -14.44 -5.64 12.12
N TYR A 52 -13.11 -5.49 12.27
CA TYR A 52 -12.17 -6.61 12.12
C TYR A 52 -12.14 -7.56 13.32
N PHE A 53 -12.13 -7.03 14.54
CA PHE A 53 -12.09 -7.83 15.77
C PHE A 53 -13.47 -8.21 16.29
N GLY A 54 -14.54 -7.65 15.71
CA GLY A 54 -15.93 -7.85 16.14
C GLY A 54 -16.20 -7.32 17.55
N VAL A 55 -17.44 -6.93 17.85
CA VAL A 55 -17.86 -6.52 19.21
C VAL A 55 -17.99 -7.75 20.15
N THR A 56 -17.33 -8.85 19.85
CA THR A 56 -17.60 -10.12 20.53
C THR A 56 -16.66 -10.28 21.72
N GLN A 57 -17.25 -10.11 22.90
CA GLN A 57 -16.73 -10.65 24.16
C GLN A 57 -16.49 -12.19 24.11
N HIS A 58 -16.79 -12.85 22.99
CA HIS A 58 -16.59 -14.27 22.75
C HIS A 58 -15.13 -14.68 22.64
N GLY A 59 -14.26 -13.86 22.03
CA GLY A 59 -12.83 -14.21 21.91
C GLY A 59 -12.17 -14.41 23.27
N ARG A 60 -12.59 -13.64 24.29
CA ARG A 60 -12.05 -13.78 25.66
C ARG A 60 -12.56 -15.04 26.36
N GLN A 61 -13.84 -15.38 26.17
CA GLN A 61 -14.45 -16.58 26.78
C GLN A 61 -13.89 -17.88 26.17
N GLU A 62 -13.62 -17.89 24.87
CA GLU A 62 -13.07 -19.06 24.18
C GLU A 62 -11.61 -19.30 24.56
N LEU A 63 -10.83 -18.23 24.74
CA LEU A 63 -9.47 -18.30 25.30
C LEU A 63 -9.50 -18.81 26.75
N GLU A 64 -10.42 -18.32 27.58
CA GLU A 64 -10.55 -18.78 28.98
C GLU A 64 -10.97 -20.25 29.06
N TYR A 65 -11.88 -20.71 28.20
CA TYR A 65 -12.27 -22.12 28.13
C TYR A 65 -11.09 -23.02 27.74
N ASN A 66 -10.33 -22.65 26.69
CA ASN A 66 -9.15 -23.41 26.26
C ASN A 66 -8.03 -23.41 27.32
N LEU A 67 -7.80 -22.27 27.98
CA LEU A 67 -6.80 -22.17 29.05
C LEU A 67 -7.16 -23.06 30.26
N LYS A 68 -8.45 -23.20 30.55
CA LYS A 68 -8.95 -24.05 31.64
C LYS A 68 -8.94 -25.54 31.27
N ALA A 69 -9.15 -25.87 29.99
CA ALA A 69 -9.07 -27.24 29.48
C ALA A 69 -7.62 -27.78 29.42
N MET A 70 -6.62 -26.90 29.44
CA MET A 70 -5.19 -27.25 29.44
C MET A 70 -4.57 -27.40 30.84
N ARG A 71 -5.34 -27.25 31.92
CA ARG A 71 -4.89 -27.44 33.31
C ARG A 71 -5.58 -28.64 33.94
#